data_AF-A0A0P9MDF4-F1
#
_entry.id   AF-A0A0P9MDF4-F1
#
_cell.length_a   1.000
_cell.length_b   1.000
_cell.length_c   1.000
_cell.angle_alpha   90.00
_cell.angle_beta   90.00
_cell.angle_gamma   90.00
#
_symmetry.space_group_name_H-M   'P 1'
#
loop_
_entity.id
_entity.type
_entity.pdbx_description
1 polymer ?
#
loop_
_entity_poly.entity_id
_entity_poly.type
_entity_poly.pdbx_seq_one_letter_code
_entity_poly.pdbx_strand_id
1 'polypeptide(L)'
;REHLRMAACYWHTFVWPGADMFGVGTFKRPWQGSGDPLELAIGKAEAAFEFFSKLGIDYYSFHDTDVAPEGSSLKEYRDNFAQMIDQLERHQEQTGIKLLWGTANCFSNPRFGRGRQQSGP
;
A
#
# COMPACT_ATOMS: atom_id res chain seq x y z
N ARG A 1 22.96 9.03 -3.20
CA ARG A 1 21.64 9.05 -2.51
C ARG A 1 20.93 10.38 -2.69
N GLU A 2 21.56 11.50 -2.33
CA GLU A 2 20.94 12.83 -2.33
C GLU A 2 20.44 13.31 -3.70
N HIS A 3 21.11 12.94 -4.79
CA HIS A 3 20.71 13.36 -6.14
C HIS A 3 19.57 12.54 -6.75
N LEU A 4 19.55 11.21 -6.53
CA LEU A 4 18.58 10.32 -7.20
C LEU A 4 17.30 10.09 -6.38
N ARG A 5 17.37 10.16 -5.04
CA ARG A 5 16.23 9.97 -4.13
C ARG A 5 15.33 8.79 -4.50
N MET A 6 15.97 7.63 -4.75
CA MET A 6 15.25 6.43 -5.20
C MET A 6 14.18 6.03 -4.20
N ALA A 7 13.00 5.68 -4.72
CA ALA A 7 11.86 5.26 -3.94
C ALA A 7 11.32 3.91 -4.42
N ALA A 8 10.87 3.07 -3.49
CA ALA A 8 10.12 1.88 -3.83
C ALA A 8 8.64 2.23 -4.06
N CYS A 9 8.12 1.68 -5.14
CA CYS A 9 6.71 1.67 -5.45
C CYS A 9 6.02 0.55 -4.64
N TYR A 10 5.12 0.91 -3.72
CA TYR A 10 4.49 -0.06 -2.81
C TYR A 10 3.54 -1.01 -3.55
N TRP A 11 2.72 -0.51 -4.49
CA TRP A 11 1.75 -1.32 -5.23
C TRP A 11 2.40 -2.44 -6.05
N HIS A 12 3.38 -2.12 -6.90
CA HIS A 12 4.06 -3.15 -7.70
C HIS A 12 4.89 -4.11 -6.84
N THR A 13 5.48 -3.61 -5.75
CA THR A 13 6.41 -4.42 -4.95
C THR A 13 5.69 -5.35 -3.99
N PHE A 14 4.59 -4.93 -3.34
CA PHE A 14 3.95 -5.69 -2.25
C PHE A 14 2.50 -6.07 -2.49
N VAL A 15 1.77 -5.34 -3.34
CA VAL A 15 0.33 -5.56 -3.56
C VAL A 15 0.07 -6.42 -4.79
N TRP A 16 0.72 -6.13 -5.92
CA TRP A 16 0.49 -6.83 -7.17
C TRP A 16 0.85 -8.33 -7.03
N PRO A 17 -0.08 -9.25 -7.30
CA PRO A 17 0.13 -10.69 -7.09
C PRO A 17 0.82 -11.38 -8.28
N GLY A 18 1.30 -10.63 -9.27
CA GLY A 18 1.86 -11.19 -10.51
C GLY A 18 0.82 -11.66 -11.52
N ALA A 19 -0.42 -11.17 -11.41
CA ALA A 19 -1.49 -11.48 -12.36
C ALA A 19 -1.40 -10.59 -13.61
N ASP A 20 -1.91 -11.09 -14.73
CA ASP A 20 -2.11 -10.35 -15.97
C ASP A 20 -3.57 -10.48 -16.47
N MET A 21 -3.86 -9.96 -17.66
CA MET A 21 -5.23 -9.99 -18.22
C MET A 21 -5.74 -11.39 -18.58
N PHE A 22 -4.85 -12.40 -18.61
CA PHE A 22 -5.11 -13.75 -19.09
C PHE A 22 -4.84 -14.84 -18.03
N GLY A 23 -4.21 -14.49 -16.90
CA GLY A 23 -3.74 -15.43 -15.89
C GLY A 23 -3.98 -14.94 -14.46
N VAL A 24 -4.06 -15.92 -13.55
CA VAL A 24 -4.19 -15.66 -12.10
C VAL A 24 -2.86 -15.29 -11.47
N GLY A 25 -2.91 -14.64 -10.30
CA GLY A 25 -1.72 -14.27 -9.55
C GLY A 25 -0.85 -15.48 -9.20
N THR A 26 0.46 -15.34 -9.39
CA THR A 26 1.44 -16.41 -9.19
C THR A 26 2.20 -16.30 -7.87
N PHE A 27 2.21 -15.11 -7.24
CA PHE A 27 2.94 -14.90 -6.00
C PHE A 27 2.23 -15.51 -4.80
N LYS A 28 3.00 -16.17 -3.94
CA LYS A 28 2.54 -16.79 -2.68
C LYS A 28 3.17 -16.08 -1.50
N ARG A 29 2.84 -14.79 -1.33
CA ARG A 29 3.40 -13.97 -0.25
C ARG A 29 2.59 -14.15 1.03
N PRO A 30 3.21 -14.19 2.22
CA PRO A 30 2.50 -14.42 3.49
C PRO A 30 1.33 -13.45 3.72
N TRP A 31 1.49 -12.19 3.32
CA TRP A 31 0.48 -11.13 3.45
C TRP A 31 -0.58 -11.09 2.33
N GLN A 32 -0.56 -12.06 1.40
CA GLN A 32 -1.57 -12.22 0.34
C GLN A 32 -2.48 -13.44 0.58
N GLY A 33 -2.37 -14.08 1.74
CA GLY A 33 -3.20 -15.22 2.13
C GLY A 33 -4.56 -14.84 2.71
N SER A 34 -5.26 -15.83 3.27
CA SER A 34 -6.49 -15.63 4.04
C SER A 34 -6.16 -15.18 5.46
N GLY A 35 -6.94 -14.25 6.00
CA GLY A 35 -6.77 -13.72 7.36
C GLY A 35 -7.58 -12.44 7.56
N ASP A 36 -7.42 -11.80 8.73
CA ASP A 36 -7.94 -10.46 8.94
C ASP A 36 -7.23 -9.46 8.01
N PRO A 37 -7.97 -8.66 7.22
CA PRO A 37 -7.35 -7.75 6.25
C PRO A 37 -6.40 -6.71 6.86
N LEU A 38 -6.67 -6.26 8.09
CA LEU A 38 -5.82 -5.28 8.77
C LEU A 38 -4.55 -5.94 9.29
N GLU A 39 -4.64 -7.15 9.87
CA GLU A 39 -3.47 -7.93 10.25
C GLU A 39 -2.55 -8.22 9.05
N LEU A 40 -3.12 -8.60 7.90
CA LEU A 40 -2.35 -8.80 6.67
C LEU A 40 -1.68 -7.50 6.18
N ALA A 41 -2.35 -6.36 6.33
CA ALA A 41 -1.79 -5.05 5.98
C ALA A 41 -0.61 -4.67 6.89
N ILE A 42 -0.71 -4.97 8.20
CA ILE A 42 0.38 -4.79 9.16
C ILE A 42 1.59 -5.65 8.77
N GLY A 43 1.39 -6.96 8.56
CA GLY A 43 2.47 -7.86 8.16
C GLY A 43 3.12 -7.49 6.81
N LYS A 44 2.34 -6.92 5.89
CA LYS A 44 2.86 -6.37 4.63
C LYS A 44 3.74 -5.14 4.86
N ALA A 45 3.36 -4.25 5.79
CA ALA A 45 4.16 -3.08 6.15
C ALA A 45 5.50 -3.49 6.79
N GLU A 46 5.49 -4.46 7.70
CA GLU A 46 6.71 -5.01 8.30
C GLU A 46 7.66 -5.54 7.22
N ALA A 47 7.15 -6.40 6.33
CA ALA A 47 7.94 -6.94 5.22
C ALA A 47 8.45 -5.85 4.26
N ALA A 48 7.65 -4.80 4.05
CA ALA A 48 8.03 -3.69 3.19
C ALA A 48 9.20 -2.89 3.78
N PHE A 49 9.15 -2.51 5.04
CA PHE A 49 10.24 -1.76 5.68
C PHE A 49 11.49 -2.59 5.88
N GLU A 50 11.36 -3.90 6.12
CA GLU A 50 12.50 -4.83 6.09
C GLU A 50 13.16 -4.83 4.70
N PHE A 51 12.37 -4.94 3.64
CA PHE A 51 12.87 -4.92 2.25
C PHE A 51 13.54 -3.59 1.91
N PHE A 52 12.93 -2.47 2.26
CA PHE A 52 13.48 -1.12 2.04
C PHE A 52 14.84 -0.95 2.72
N SER A 53 14.93 -1.38 3.98
CA SER A 53 16.16 -1.31 4.77
C SER A 53 17.27 -2.15 4.14
N LYS A 54 16.96 -3.38 3.71
CA LYS A 54 17.91 -4.27 3.04
C LYS A 54 18.38 -3.75 1.69
N LEU A 55 17.49 -3.10 0.93
CA LEU A 55 17.82 -2.51 -0.37
C LEU A 55 18.59 -1.18 -0.22
N GLY A 56 18.57 -0.57 0.96
CA GLY A 56 19.21 0.71 1.22
C GLY A 56 18.51 1.87 0.49
N ILE A 57 17.18 1.81 0.33
CA ILE A 57 16.41 2.93 -0.20
C ILE A 57 15.91 3.82 0.94
N ASP A 58 15.82 5.11 0.66
CA ASP A 58 15.44 6.11 1.68
C ASP A 58 13.96 6.50 1.58
N TYR A 59 13.28 6.09 0.50
CA TYR A 59 11.95 6.54 0.18
C TYR A 59 11.02 5.43 -0.29
N TYR A 60 9.71 5.64 -0.11
CA TYR A 60 8.66 4.81 -0.70
C TYR A 60 7.44 5.66 -1.10
N SER A 61 6.57 5.08 -1.92
CA SER A 61 5.34 5.71 -2.41
C SER A 61 4.19 4.72 -2.41
N PHE A 62 2.97 5.18 -2.08
CA PHE A 62 1.79 4.31 -1.97
C PHE A 62 0.49 4.98 -2.42
N HIS A 63 -0.52 4.18 -2.76
CA HIS A 63 -1.93 4.56 -2.71
C HIS A 63 -2.55 4.18 -1.37
N ASP A 64 -3.54 4.93 -0.90
CA ASP A 64 -4.32 4.61 0.31
C ASP A 64 -4.72 3.12 0.43
N THR A 65 -5.29 2.55 -0.62
CA THR A 65 -5.70 1.14 -0.67
C THR A 65 -4.54 0.14 -0.74
N ASP A 66 -3.33 0.61 -1.04
CA ASP A 66 -2.14 -0.26 -1.06
C ASP A 66 -1.71 -0.62 0.36
N VAL A 67 -1.89 0.30 1.31
CA VAL A 67 -1.39 0.18 2.69
C VAL A 67 -2.48 -0.17 3.68
N ALA A 68 -3.75 0.14 3.40
CA ALA A 68 -4.87 -0.16 4.29
C ALA A 68 -6.04 -0.81 3.54
N PRO A 69 -6.77 -1.74 4.19
CA PRO A 69 -7.99 -2.31 3.61
C PRO A 69 -9.13 -1.27 3.55
N GLU A 70 -9.90 -1.26 2.45
CA GLU A 70 -11.03 -0.34 2.26
C GLU A 70 -12.17 -0.55 3.28
N GLY A 71 -12.32 -1.76 3.82
CA GLY A 71 -13.44 -2.10 4.70
C GLY A 71 -14.80 -2.07 3.97
N SER A 72 -15.87 -2.10 4.75
CA SER A 72 -17.26 -2.14 4.26
C SER A 72 -17.97 -0.78 4.27
N SER A 73 -17.34 0.26 4.82
CA SER A 73 -17.92 1.61 4.91
C SER A 73 -16.84 2.69 4.90
N LEU A 74 -17.22 3.94 4.59
CA LEU A 74 -16.30 5.08 4.65
C LEU A 74 -15.72 5.30 6.07
N LYS A 75 -16.50 4.98 7.10
CA LYS A 75 -16.03 5.05 8.49
C LYS A 75 -14.93 4.01 8.72
N GLU A 76 -15.18 2.76 8.33
CA GLU A 76 -14.21 1.68 8.46
C GLU A 76 -12.94 1.94 7.64
N TYR A 77 -13.08 2.43 6.40
CA TYR A 77 -11.95 2.88 5.58
C TYR A 77 -11.06 3.89 6.34
N ARG A 78 -11.67 4.93 6.92
CA ARG A 78 -10.96 5.96 7.68
C ARG A 78 -10.28 5.39 8.92
N ASP A 79 -10.98 4.55 9.66
CA ASP A 79 -10.49 3.93 10.89
C ASP A 79 -9.32 2.98 10.59
N ASN A 80 -9.40 2.18 9.51
CA ASN A 80 -8.33 1.28 9.06
C ASN A 80 -7.12 2.06 8.54
N PHE A 81 -7.36 3.10 7.74
CA PHE A 81 -6.28 3.91 7.21
C PHE A 81 -5.53 4.66 8.32
N ALA A 82 -6.25 5.23 9.30
CA ALA A 82 -5.63 5.88 10.45
C ALA A 82 -4.72 4.91 11.24
N GLN A 83 -5.21 3.70 11.52
CA GLN A 83 -4.40 2.68 12.20
C GLN A 83 -3.15 2.31 11.40
N MET A 84 -3.26 2.19 10.08
CA MET A 84 -2.10 1.88 9.25
C MET A 84 -1.11 3.04 9.14
N ILE A 85 -1.58 4.30 9.16
CA ILE A 85 -0.69 5.47 9.24
C ILE A 85 0.16 5.39 10.51
N ASP A 86 -0.43 5.12 11.67
CA ASP A 86 0.31 4.98 12.93
C ASP A 86 1.39 3.89 12.83
N GLN A 87 1.11 2.77 12.16
CA GLN A 87 2.09 1.69 11.98
C GLN A 87 3.22 2.09 11.02
N LEU A 88 2.88 2.75 9.91
CA LEU A 88 3.87 3.23 8.95
C LEU A 88 4.78 4.29 9.58
N GLU A 89 4.24 5.22 10.37
CA GLU A 89 5.01 6.23 11.10
C GLU A 89 6.01 5.59 12.07
N ARG A 90 5.59 4.60 12.87
CA ARG A 90 6.52 3.86 13.74
C ARG A 90 7.66 3.22 12.95
N HIS A 91 7.38 2.62 11.80
CA HIS A 91 8.43 2.05 10.96
C HIS A 91 9.35 3.13 10.37
N GLN A 92 8.83 4.28 9.96
CA GLN A 92 9.63 5.42 9.50
C GLN A 92 10.56 5.93 10.61
N GLU A 93 10.07 6.05 11.84
CA GLU A 93 10.86 6.45 13.01
C GLU A 93 11.99 5.46 13.31
N GLN A 94 11.70 4.15 13.26
CA GLN A 94 12.67 3.10 13.56
C GLN A 94 13.76 2.96 12.50
N THR A 95 13.42 3.17 11.23
CA THR A 95 14.31 2.87 10.08
C THR A 95 14.93 4.11 9.45
N GLY A 96 14.35 5.29 9.66
CA GLY A 96 14.70 6.54 8.98
C GLY A 96 14.22 6.63 7.52
N ILE A 97 13.52 5.62 7.01
CA ILE A 97 12.89 5.64 5.68
C ILE A 97 11.74 6.65 5.68
N LYS A 98 11.55 7.35 4.56
CA LYS A 98 10.59 8.46 4.46
C LYS A 98 9.54 8.21 3.38
N LEU A 99 8.35 8.74 3.59
CA LEU A 99 7.35 8.82 2.52
C LEU A 99 7.80 9.87 1.49
N LEU A 100 7.90 9.49 0.21
CA LEU A 100 8.11 10.47 -0.85
C LEU A 100 6.79 11.15 -1.23
N TRP A 101 5.75 10.35 -1.41
CA TRP A 101 4.39 10.80 -1.65
C TRP A 101 3.39 9.67 -1.43
N GLY A 102 2.20 10.03 -0.97
CA GLY A 102 1.01 9.17 -0.97
C GLY A 102 -0.03 9.72 -1.95
N THR A 103 -0.86 8.85 -2.50
CA THR A 103 -1.97 9.24 -3.38
C THR A 103 -3.23 8.41 -3.10
N ALA A 104 -4.37 8.80 -3.68
CA ALA A 104 -5.62 8.08 -3.52
C ALA A 104 -5.91 7.20 -4.74
N ASN A 105 -6.21 5.91 -4.51
CA ASN A 105 -6.67 5.00 -5.55
C ASN A 105 -8.14 5.25 -5.86
N CYS A 106 -8.40 6.21 -6.73
CA CYS A 106 -9.74 6.53 -7.20
C CYS A 106 -10.00 6.01 -8.62
N PHE A 107 -9.52 4.80 -8.91
CA PHE A 107 -9.65 4.19 -10.23
C PHE A 107 -9.92 2.68 -10.18
N SER A 108 -9.51 1.97 -9.12
CA SER A 108 -9.67 0.50 -9.07
C SER A 108 -11.07 0.05 -8.66
N ASN A 109 -11.71 0.78 -7.73
CA ASN A 109 -13.06 0.43 -7.27
C ASN A 109 -14.09 0.70 -8.39
N PRO A 110 -15.06 -0.20 -8.66
CA PRO A 110 -16.07 -0.03 -9.70
C PRO A 110 -16.86 1.28 -9.63
N ARG A 111 -16.97 1.91 -8.45
CA ARG A 111 -17.57 3.25 -8.30
C ARG A 111 -16.93 4.31 -9.18
N PHE A 112 -15.67 4.13 -9.56
CA PHE A 112 -14.92 5.03 -10.43
C PHE A 112 -14.96 4.64 -11.92
N GLY A 113 -15.82 3.69 -12.33
CA GLY A 113 -15.91 3.24 -13.72
C GLY A 113 -16.32 4.32 -14.73
N ARG A 114 -16.82 5.48 -14.26
CA ARG A 114 -17.09 6.68 -15.09
C ARG A 114 -15.99 7.74 -15.01
N GLY A 115 -14.90 7.46 -14.29
CA GLY A 115 -13.83 8.41 -13.99
C GLY A 115 -14.14 9.26 -12.75
N ARG A 116 -13.15 9.42 -11.86
CA ARG A 116 -13.26 10.16 -10.57
C ARG A 116 -13.83 11.57 -10.73
N GLN A 117 -13.42 12.30 -11.76
CA GLN A 117 -13.88 13.67 -12.00
C GLN A 117 -15.30 13.76 -12.56
N GLN A 118 -15.85 12.68 -13.11
CA GLN A 118 -17.15 12.66 -13.78
C GLN A 118 -18.25 11.96 -12.96
N SER A 119 -17.88 11.27 -11.88
CA SER A 119 -18.82 10.84 -10.85
C SER A 119 -19.28 12.08 -10.06
N GLY A 120 -20.50 12.55 -10.34
CA GLY A 120 -21.16 13.65 -9.64
C GLY A 120 -21.41 13.35 -8.14
N PRO A 121 -21.92 14.34 -7.38
CA PRO A 121 -22.11 14.24 -5.93
C PRO A 121 -22.98 13.04 -5.52
#